data_AF-A0AA88R8R6-F1
#
_entry.id   AF-A0AA88R8R6-F1
#
_cell.length_a   1.000
_cell.length_b   1.000
_cell.length_c   1.000
_cell.angle_alpha   90.00
_cell.angle_beta   90.00
_cell.angle_gamma   90.00
#
_symmetry.space_group_name_H-M   'P 1'
#
loop_
_entity.id
_entity.type
_entity.pdbx_description
1 polymer ?
#
loop_
_entity_poly.entity_id
_entity_poly.type
_entity_poly.pdbx_seq_one_letter_code
_entity_poly.pdbx_strand_id
1 'polypeptide(L)'
;MIVACHCEGTGWRFWGDSNLRSKFWGRSIQLDLVGVLTLEFDDGEVLQWSKVQGIVQGSNGKTLATLFGKWDESMHYVTGDCSRKGKGFESLSDAHLLWKRSKPPQFPTRYNLSRFAITLNELKNYICKQGHSPLILLLGLCNNTL
;
A
#
# COMPACT_ATOMS: atom_id res chain seq x y z
N MET A 1 6.97 -8.89 15.73
CA MET A 1 7.11 -7.45 16.03
C MET A 1 5.76 -6.83 15.72
N ILE A 2 5.18 -6.07 16.65
CA ILE A 2 3.90 -5.38 16.44
C ILE A 2 4.20 -3.92 16.13
N VAL A 3 3.61 -3.42 15.05
CA VAL A 3 3.67 -2.02 14.62
C VAL A 3 2.24 -1.50 14.57
N ALA A 4 2.01 -0.31 15.10
CA ALA A 4 0.76 0.42 14.93
C ALA A 4 1.04 1.70 14.13
N CYS A 5 0.10 2.08 13.27
CA CYS A 5 0.20 3.27 12.44
C CYS A 5 -1.11 4.05 12.48
N HIS A 6 -0.98 5.36 12.33
CA HIS A 6 -2.07 6.31 12.18
C HIS A 6 -1.58 7.44 11.27
N CYS A 7 -2.35 7.72 10.23
CA CYS A 7 -2.08 8.69 9.20
C CYS A 7 -3.38 9.45 8.92
N GLU A 8 -3.29 10.76 8.75
CA GLU A 8 -4.43 11.59 8.35
C GLU A 8 -4.02 12.39 7.11
N GLY A 9 -4.98 12.61 6.23
CA GLY A 9 -4.83 13.47 5.07
C GLY A 9 -6.14 14.19 4.78
N THR A 10 -6.12 15.08 3.79
CA THR A 10 -7.33 15.81 3.40
C THR A 10 -8.37 14.83 2.84
N GLY A 11 -9.51 14.67 3.53
CA GLY A 11 -10.58 13.79 3.09
C GLY A 11 -10.52 12.36 3.65
N TRP A 12 -9.50 11.99 4.42
CA TRP A 12 -9.31 10.59 4.83
C TRP A 12 -8.45 10.40 6.10
N ARG A 13 -8.73 9.32 6.83
CA ARG A 13 -7.96 8.84 7.98
C ARG A 13 -7.63 7.37 7.79
N PHE A 14 -6.39 7.00 8.06
CA PHE A 14 -5.89 5.64 7.93
C PHE A 14 -5.22 5.20 9.22
N TRP A 15 -5.57 4.03 9.73
CA TRP A 15 -4.88 3.45 10.88
C TRP A 15 -4.91 1.93 10.84
N GLY A 16 -4.04 1.32 11.62
CA GLY A 16 -4.02 -0.12 11.73
C GLY A 16 -2.84 -0.63 12.52
N ASP A 17 -2.95 -1.90 12.90
CA ASP A 17 -1.86 -2.67 13.49
C ASP A 17 -1.34 -3.70 12.48
N SER A 18 -0.09 -4.08 12.66
CA SER A 18 0.56 -5.12 11.86
C SER A 18 1.58 -5.85 12.71
N ASN A 19 1.35 -7.15 12.86
CA ASN A 19 2.26 -8.09 13.48
C ASN A 19 3.01 -8.86 12.41
N LEU A 20 4.31 -8.58 12.28
CA LEU A 20 5.20 -9.35 11.42
C LEU A 20 5.66 -10.61 12.18
N ARG A 21 5.27 -11.77 11.66
CA ARG A 21 5.75 -13.08 12.09
C ARG A 21 6.71 -13.63 11.04
N SER A 22 7.89 -14.08 11.47
CA SER A 22 8.89 -14.66 10.60
C SER A 22 9.14 -16.12 10.96
N LYS A 23 9.18 -17.01 9.96
CA LYS A 23 9.62 -18.40 10.10
C LYS A 23 10.75 -18.69 9.13
N PHE A 24 11.85 -19.24 9.64
CA PHE A 24 12.98 -19.66 8.82
C PHE A 24 12.93 -21.17 8.59
N TRP A 25 12.99 -21.58 7.33
CA TRP A 25 12.92 -22.97 6.88
C TRP A 25 14.26 -23.44 6.31
N GLY A 26 15.38 -22.94 6.86
CA GLY A 26 16.75 -23.29 6.42
C GLY A 26 17.20 -22.61 5.12
N ARG A 27 16.40 -22.70 4.06
CA ARG A 27 16.69 -22.05 2.76
C ARG A 27 15.79 -20.87 2.43
N SER A 28 14.68 -20.72 3.14
CA SER A 28 13.70 -19.66 2.91
C SER A 28 13.25 -19.03 4.21
N ILE A 29 12.84 -17.76 4.13
CA ILE A 29 12.19 -17.05 5.22
C ILE A 29 10.77 -16.78 4.76
N GLN A 30 9.79 -17.25 5.54
CA GLN A 30 8.39 -16.87 5.39
C GLN A 30 8.13 -15.68 6.30
N LEU A 31 7.51 -14.64 5.73
CA LEU A 31 7.09 -13.44 6.43
C LEU A 31 5.57 -13.34 6.34
N ASP A 32 4.89 -13.52 7.47
CA ASP A 32 3.45 -13.37 7.58
C ASP A 32 3.15 -12.01 8.24
N LEU A 33 2.53 -11.11 7.49
CA LEU A 33 1.98 -9.87 8.02
C LEU A 33 0.54 -10.15 8.47
N VAL A 34 0.27 -10.01 9.77
CA VAL A 34 -1.05 -10.23 10.35
C VAL A 34 -1.49 -8.94 11.03
N GLY A 35 -2.61 -8.38 10.61
CA GLY A 35 -3.15 -7.15 11.17
C GLY A 35 -4.35 -6.67 10.38
N VAL A 36 -5.01 -5.63 10.88
CA VAL A 36 -6.15 -5.00 10.20
C VAL A 36 -5.79 -3.56 9.89
N LEU A 37 -5.97 -3.18 8.63
CA LEU A 37 -5.84 -1.81 8.16
C LEU A 37 -7.25 -1.24 7.95
N THR A 38 -7.44 0.00 8.39
CA THR A 38 -8.70 0.73 8.30
C THR A 38 -8.46 2.05 7.59
N LEU A 39 -9.30 2.38 6.61
CA LEU A 39 -9.36 3.67 5.94
C LEU A 39 -10.78 4.20 6.09
N GLU A 40 -10.90 5.39 6.65
CA GLU A 40 -12.15 6.13 6.78
C GLU A 40 -12.06 7.37 5.88
N PHE A 41 -13.11 7.61 5.12
CA PHE A 41 -13.30 8.83 4.34
C PHE A 41 -14.24 9.79 5.06
N ASP A 42 -14.13 11.08 4.77
CA ASP A 42 -14.95 12.10 5.42
C ASP A 42 -16.47 12.01 5.08
N ASP A 43 -16.84 11.23 4.05
CA ASP A 43 -18.23 10.90 3.74
C ASP A 43 -18.83 9.79 4.63
N GLY A 44 -18.01 9.24 5.55
CA GLY A 44 -18.37 8.18 6.48
C GLY A 44 -18.16 6.76 5.93
N GLU A 45 -17.64 6.60 4.71
CA GLU A 45 -17.27 5.29 4.19
C GLU A 45 -16.03 4.75 4.93
N VAL A 46 -16.13 3.53 5.46
CA VAL A 46 -15.04 2.86 6.18
C VAL A 46 -14.68 1.55 5.47
N LEU A 47 -13.44 1.46 5.02
CA LEU A 47 -12.86 0.27 4.38
C LEU A 47 -11.90 -0.42 5.34
N GLN A 48 -12.06 -1.73 5.51
CA GLN A 48 -11.17 -2.55 6.33
C GLN A 48 -10.63 -3.74 5.56
N TRP A 49 -9.33 -4.01 5.71
CA TRP A 49 -8.70 -5.16 5.08
C TRP A 49 -7.55 -5.72 5.91
N SER A 50 -7.38 -7.04 5.84
CA SER A 50 -6.24 -7.79 6.39
C SER A 50 -5.44 -8.52 5.31
N LYS A 51 -6.06 -8.75 4.15
CA LYS A 51 -5.47 -9.40 2.98
C LYS A 51 -5.89 -8.63 1.74
N VAL A 52 -4.92 -8.35 0.85
CA VAL A 52 -5.20 -7.74 -0.45
C VAL A 52 -6.04 -8.70 -1.28
N GLN A 53 -7.24 -8.27 -1.64
CA GLN A 53 -8.11 -8.99 -2.57
C GLN A 53 -7.97 -8.39 -3.98
N GLY A 54 -7.97 -9.25 -4.99
CA GLY A 54 -7.90 -8.83 -6.40
C GLY A 54 -9.25 -8.59 -7.06
N ILE A 55 -10.35 -8.58 -6.29
CA ILE A 55 -11.72 -8.50 -6.84
C ILE A 55 -12.51 -7.51 -5.98
N VAL A 56 -13.24 -6.61 -6.64
CA VAL A 56 -14.19 -5.69 -6.03
C VAL A 56 -15.59 -6.24 -6.28
N GLN A 57 -16.35 -6.47 -5.21
CA GLN A 57 -17.73 -6.97 -5.29
C GLN A 57 -18.69 -5.94 -4.72
N GLY A 58 -19.85 -5.80 -5.36
CA GLY A 58 -20.94 -4.98 -4.86
C GLY A 58 -21.69 -5.67 -3.72
N SER A 59 -22.61 -4.94 -3.08
CA SER A 59 -23.45 -5.44 -1.97
C SER A 59 -24.28 -6.67 -2.33
N ASN A 60 -24.55 -6.90 -3.61
CA ASN A 60 -25.27 -8.06 -4.14
C ASN A 60 -24.36 -9.27 -4.45
N GLY A 61 -23.07 -9.21 -4.13
CA GLY A 61 -22.08 -10.24 -4.45
C GLY A 61 -21.65 -10.28 -5.92
N LYS A 62 -22.15 -9.36 -6.75
CA LYS A 62 -21.71 -9.25 -8.15
C LYS A 62 -20.34 -8.60 -8.19
N THR A 63 -19.41 -9.20 -8.94
CA THR A 63 -18.11 -8.60 -9.20
C THR A 63 -18.28 -7.34 -10.07
N LEU A 64 -17.83 -6.21 -9.53
CA LEU A 64 -17.87 -4.90 -10.19
C LEU A 64 -16.59 -4.62 -10.95
N ALA A 65 -15.45 -5.03 -10.39
CA ALA A 65 -14.16 -4.87 -11.02
C ALA A 65 -13.19 -5.99 -10.60
N THR A 66 -12.30 -6.34 -11.51
CA THR A 66 -11.19 -7.27 -11.25
C THR A 66 -9.88 -6.51 -11.33
N LEU A 67 -9.07 -6.58 -10.27
CA LEU A 67 -7.71 -6.04 -10.23
C LEU A 67 -6.72 -7.08 -10.73
N PHE A 68 -5.76 -6.65 -11.54
CA PHE A 68 -4.66 -7.49 -12.01
C PHE A 68 -3.38 -6.67 -12.20
N GLY A 69 -2.27 -7.38 -12.36
CA GLY A 69 -0.94 -6.78 -12.48
C GLY A 69 0.01 -7.32 -11.43
N LYS A 70 1.18 -6.71 -11.35
CA LYS A 70 2.17 -7.05 -10.33
C LYS A 70 2.29 -5.89 -9.36
N TRP A 71 2.24 -6.21 -8.07
CA TRP A 71 2.48 -5.25 -6.97
C TRP A 71 3.82 -4.53 -7.11
N ASP A 72 4.72 -5.10 -7.88
CA ASP A 72 6.08 -4.66 -8.07
C ASP A 72 6.23 -3.86 -9.40
N GLU A 73 5.32 -3.96 -10.37
CA GLU A 73 5.41 -3.18 -11.61
C GLU A 73 4.28 -2.14 -11.70
N SER A 74 3.05 -2.62 -11.76
CA SER A 74 1.84 -1.80 -11.92
C SER A 74 0.59 -2.63 -11.65
N MET A 75 -0.43 -1.97 -11.12
CA MET A 75 -1.77 -2.52 -10.89
C MET A 75 -2.78 -1.82 -11.80
N HIS A 76 -3.63 -2.63 -12.43
CA HIS A 76 -4.71 -2.19 -13.30
C HIS A 76 -6.03 -2.80 -12.83
N TYR A 77 -7.15 -2.21 -13.22
CA TYR A 77 -8.46 -2.83 -13.10
C TYR A 77 -9.18 -2.87 -14.43
N VAL A 78 -10.08 -3.84 -14.55
CA VAL A 78 -11.09 -3.92 -15.61
C VAL A 78 -12.46 -4.07 -14.94
N THR A 79 -13.45 -3.39 -15.49
CA THR A 79 -14.85 -3.47 -15.03
C THR A 79 -15.44 -4.84 -15.37
N GLY A 80 -16.02 -5.53 -14.39
CA GLY A 80 -16.66 -6.84 -14.52
C GLY A 80 -15.73 -8.06 -14.36
N ASP A 81 -16.24 -9.21 -14.80
CA ASP A 81 -15.68 -10.54 -14.52
C ASP A 81 -14.81 -11.03 -15.69
N CYS A 82 -13.49 -10.97 -15.57
CA CYS A 82 -12.58 -11.48 -16.61
C CYS A 82 -12.45 -13.02 -16.63
N SER A 83 -13.16 -13.75 -15.74
CA SER A 83 -12.97 -15.20 -15.53
C SER A 83 -13.78 -16.10 -16.48
N ARG A 84 -14.62 -15.57 -17.37
CA ARG A 84 -15.25 -16.40 -18.41
C ARG A 84 -14.27 -16.63 -19.56
N LYS A 85 -13.56 -17.77 -19.49
CA LYS A 85 -12.87 -18.41 -20.63
C LYS A 85 -13.74 -18.32 -21.88
N GLY A 86 -13.34 -17.54 -22.89
CA GLY A 86 -13.95 -17.63 -24.22
C GLY A 86 -14.06 -16.34 -25.04
N LYS A 87 -13.76 -15.14 -24.53
CA LYS A 87 -13.70 -13.93 -25.36
C LYS A 87 -12.32 -13.30 -25.28
N GLY A 88 -11.77 -13.05 -26.46
CA GLY A 88 -10.38 -12.74 -26.70
C GLY A 88 -9.95 -11.40 -26.12
N PHE A 89 -8.69 -11.11 -26.45
CA PHE A 89 -7.83 -9.94 -26.25
C PHE A 89 -8.45 -8.52 -26.16
N GLU A 90 -9.77 -8.35 -26.30
CA GLU A 90 -10.49 -7.08 -26.27
C GLU A 90 -10.69 -6.53 -24.83
N SER A 91 -10.77 -7.38 -23.79
CA SER A 91 -10.91 -6.90 -22.39
C SER A 91 -9.67 -6.21 -21.82
N LEU A 92 -8.49 -6.36 -22.44
CA LEU A 92 -7.26 -5.67 -22.02
C LEU A 92 -7.19 -4.23 -22.56
N SER A 93 -7.94 -3.92 -23.62
CA SER A 93 -8.00 -2.55 -24.17
C SER A 93 -8.70 -1.57 -23.23
N ASP A 94 -9.58 -2.07 -22.37
CA ASP A 94 -10.36 -1.31 -21.39
C ASP A 94 -9.73 -1.34 -19.98
N ALA A 95 -8.45 -1.68 -19.91
CA ALA A 95 -7.72 -1.75 -18.66
C ALA A 95 -7.31 -0.35 -18.18
N HIS A 96 -7.73 0.01 -16.97
CA HIS A 96 -7.40 1.28 -16.35
C HIS A 96 -6.24 1.12 -15.36
N LEU A 97 -5.22 1.98 -15.47
CA LEU A 97 -4.08 2.01 -14.56
C LEU A 97 -4.48 2.61 -13.20
N LEU A 98 -4.31 1.86 -12.12
CA LEU A 98 -4.54 2.33 -10.74
C LEU A 98 -3.26 2.82 -10.08
N TRP A 99 -2.17 2.06 -10.26
CA TRP A 99 -0.91 2.34 -9.60
C TRP A 99 0.26 1.84 -10.43
N LYS A 100 1.38 2.56 -10.39
CA LYS A 100 2.62 2.18 -11.05
C LYS A 100 3.79 2.45 -10.12
N ARG A 101 4.74 1.51 -10.07
CA ARG A 101 5.99 1.68 -9.32
C ARG A 101 6.71 2.94 -9.80
N SER A 102 7.14 3.79 -8.86
CA SER A 102 8.00 4.94 -9.17
C SER A 102 9.33 4.47 -9.78
N LYS A 103 9.87 5.25 -10.73
CA LYS A 103 11.16 4.93 -11.35
C LYS A 103 12.26 4.89 -10.28
N PRO A 104 13.16 3.89 -10.31
CA PRO A 104 14.31 3.90 -9.42
C PRO A 104 15.18 5.14 -9.67
N PRO A 105 15.93 5.62 -8.67
CA PRO A 105 16.90 6.70 -8.88
C PRO A 105 17.90 6.33 -9.98
N GLN A 106 18.30 7.30 -10.81
CA GLN A 106 19.32 7.09 -11.85
C GLN A 106 20.64 6.56 -11.27
N PHE A 107 20.97 6.98 -10.05
CA PHE A 107 22.16 6.54 -9.32
C PHE A 107 21.73 5.67 -8.14
N PRO A 108 22.09 4.38 -8.12
CA PRO A 108 21.70 3.48 -7.05
C PRO A 108 22.34 3.91 -5.73
N THR A 109 21.55 3.85 -4.66
CA THR A 109 22.08 4.02 -3.30
C THR A 109 22.69 2.71 -2.82
N ARG A 110 23.55 2.78 -1.79
CA ARG A 110 24.21 1.61 -1.18
C ARG A 110 23.26 0.46 -0.82
N TYR A 111 21.99 0.76 -0.54
CA TYR A 111 20.97 -0.21 -0.10
C TYR A 111 19.75 -0.27 -1.03
N ASN A 112 19.84 0.28 -2.25
CA ASN A 112 18.74 0.33 -3.22
C ASN A 112 17.43 0.93 -2.65
N LEU A 113 17.55 1.88 -1.73
CA LEU A 113 16.39 2.56 -1.14
C LEU A 113 15.67 3.41 -2.18
N SER A 114 14.33 3.41 -2.11
CA SER A 114 13.51 4.35 -2.87
C SER A 114 13.73 5.78 -2.35
N ARG A 115 13.41 6.80 -3.17
CA ARG A 115 13.50 8.19 -2.73
C ARG A 115 12.69 8.45 -1.47
N PHE A 116 11.48 7.89 -1.39
CA PHE A 116 10.63 7.95 -0.20
C PHE A 116 11.34 7.35 1.03
N ALA A 117 11.93 6.16 0.91
CA ALA A 117 12.62 5.52 2.03
C ALA A 117 13.83 6.32 2.54
N ILE A 118 14.53 7.03 1.65
CA ILE A 118 15.61 7.95 2.04
C ILE A 118 15.05 9.09 2.89
N THR A 119 13.93 9.70 2.46
CA THR A 119 13.32 10.83 3.19
C THR A 119 12.78 10.47 4.57
N LEU A 120 12.48 9.19 4.84
CA LEU A 120 12.04 8.74 6.16
C LEU A 120 13.09 8.99 7.25
N ASN A 121 14.38 8.93 6.89
CA ASN A 121 15.51 9.11 7.81
C ASN A 121 16.18 10.49 7.66
N GLU A 122 15.62 11.40 6.88
CA GLU A 122 16.16 12.76 6.73
C GLU A 122 15.80 13.61 7.96
N LEU A 123 16.80 13.97 8.75
CA LEU A 123 16.64 14.90 9.86
C LEU A 123 16.44 16.32 9.32
N LYS A 124 15.18 16.75 9.21
CA LYS A 124 14.86 18.13 8.86
C LYS A 124 15.02 19.03 10.09
N ASN A 125 15.53 20.24 9.88
CA ASN A 125 15.88 21.20 10.94
C ASN A 125 14.69 21.57 11.86
N TYR A 126 13.44 21.43 11.41
CA TYR A 126 12.26 21.68 12.24
C TYR A 126 11.97 20.54 13.24
N ILE A 127 12.49 19.32 13.01
CA ILE A 127 12.34 18.17 13.89
C ILE A 127 13.32 18.29 15.07
N CYS A 128 14.56 18.71 14.81
CA CYS A 128 15.58 18.93 15.87
C CYS A 128 15.23 20.04 16.87
N LYS A 129 14.40 21.03 16.48
CA LYS A 129 13.99 22.12 17.39
C LYS A 129 13.02 21.68 18.49
N GLN A 130 12.40 20.51 18.36
CA GLN A 130 11.42 19.99 19.33
C GLN A 130 12.02 19.00 20.34
N GLY A 131 13.35 18.77 20.36
CA GLY A 131 14.02 17.97 21.40
C GLY A 131 13.66 16.47 21.43
N HIS A 132 12.94 15.95 20.44
CA HIS A 132 12.57 14.54 20.38
C HIS A 132 13.62 13.68 19.67
N SER A 133 13.95 12.54 20.29
CA SER A 133 14.85 11.51 19.75
C SER A 133 14.36 10.98 18.39
N PRO A 134 15.25 10.75 17.40
CA PRO A 134 14.89 10.42 16.02
C PRO A 134 14.24 9.04 15.80
N LEU A 135 14.07 8.24 16.86
CA LEU A 135 13.49 6.88 16.78
C LEU A 135 11.94 6.84 16.84
N ILE A 136 11.24 7.97 17.03
CA ILE A 136 9.78 7.98 17.29
C ILE A 136 8.92 8.41 16.07
N LEU A 137 9.50 8.80 14.94
CA LEU A 137 8.71 9.35 13.82
C LEU A 137 8.39 8.34 12.72
N LEU A 138 7.67 7.27 13.06
CA LEU A 138 6.94 6.45 12.09
C LEU A 138 5.53 7.00 11.77
N LEU A 139 5.06 8.03 12.49
CA LEU A 139 3.71 8.60 12.37
C LEU A 139 3.66 9.96 11.62
N GLY A 140 4.80 10.61 11.35
CA GLY A 140 4.81 12.03 10.95
C GLY A 140 4.86 12.33 9.44
N LEU A 141 4.90 11.34 8.56
CA LEU A 141 5.24 11.56 7.13
C LEU A 141 4.07 11.45 6.14
N CYS A 142 2.83 11.18 6.60
CA CYS A 142 1.66 11.29 5.72
C CYS A 142 1.22 12.74 5.44
N ASN A 143 1.69 13.73 6.20
CA ASN A 143 1.25 15.13 6.04
C ASN A 143 1.88 15.90 4.86
N ASN A 144 2.75 15.30 4.04
CA ASN A 144 3.46 16.03 2.98
C ASN A 144 3.63 15.24 1.67
N THR A 145 2.54 14.67 1.16
CA THR A 145 2.49 14.30 -0.26
C THR A 145 1.15 14.75 -0.85
N LEU A 146 1.12 16.01 -1.27
CA LEU A 146 0.28 16.49 -2.38
C LEU A 146 0.88 16.01 -3.70
#